data_AF-A0A2A4MZC6-F1
#
_entry.id   AF-A0A2A4MZC6-F1
#
_cell.length_a   1.000
_cell.length_b   1.000
_cell.length_c   1.000
_cell.angle_alpha   90.00
_cell.angle_beta   90.00
_cell.angle_gamma   90.00
#
_symmetry.space_group_name_H-M   'P 1'
#
loop_
_entity.id
_entity.type
_entity.pdbx_description
1 polymer ?
#
loop_
_entity_poly.entity_id
_entity_poly.type
_entity_poly.pdbx_seq_one_letter_code
_entity_poly.pdbx_strand_id
1 'polypeptide(L)'
;SIWGALAYVVIGTTCIAYLCNTFALKTLNASVVSTYIYSQPLFAGIIALSFAKDELTLIKVVSAVLIFIGVYLVSKPKTKTT
;
A
#
# COMPACT_ATOMS: atom_id res chain seq x y z
N SER A 1 -3.30 -12.99 -21.43
CA SER A 1 -1.88 -13.39 -21.60
C SER A 1 -1.01 -12.74 -20.53
N ILE A 2 -0.06 -13.48 -19.94
CA ILE A 2 0.87 -13.00 -18.90
C ILE A 2 1.58 -11.70 -19.32
N TRP A 3 1.96 -11.59 -20.60
CA TRP A 3 2.54 -10.39 -21.19
C TRP A 3 1.70 -9.11 -21.02
N GLY A 4 0.37 -9.21 -21.07
CA GLY A 4 -0.52 -8.07 -20.87
C GLY A 4 -0.61 -7.63 -19.40
N ALA A 5 -0.60 -8.58 -18.46
CA ALA A 5 -0.55 -8.26 -17.03
C ALA A 5 0.78 -7.59 -16.65
N LEU A 6 1.89 -8.07 -17.21
CA LEU A 6 3.20 -7.43 -17.06
C LEU A 6 3.21 -6.00 -17.61
N ALA A 7 2.71 -5.79 -18.83
CA ALA A 7 2.62 -4.46 -19.42
C ALA A 7 1.77 -3.50 -18.57
N TYR A 8 0.65 -3.98 -18.01
CA TYR A 8 -0.20 -3.20 -17.11
C TYR A 8 0.50 -2.83 -15.81
N VAL A 9 1.20 -3.77 -15.16
CA VAL A 9 1.94 -3.49 -13.93
C VAL A 9 3.01 -2.44 -14.19
N VAL A 10 3.80 -2.61 -15.27
CA VAL A 10 4.89 -1.70 -15.61
C VAL A 10 4.38 -0.30 -15.96
N ILE A 11 3.43 -0.20 -16.88
CA ILE A 11 2.99 1.11 -17.37
C ILE A 11 2.01 1.76 -16.37
N GLY A 12 1.01 1.00 -15.93
CA GLY A 12 -0.06 1.48 -15.06
C GLY A 12 0.39 1.65 -13.62
N THR A 13 0.79 0.56 -12.96
CA THR A 13 1.02 0.60 -11.51
C THR A 13 2.37 1.18 -11.11
N THR A 14 3.38 1.15 -11.99
CA THR A 14 4.69 1.73 -11.70
C THR A 14 4.92 3.06 -12.40
N CYS A 15 4.98 3.13 -13.74
CA CYS A 15 5.35 4.36 -14.43
C CYS A 15 4.39 5.51 -14.12
N ILE A 16 3.08 5.31 -14.26
CA ILE A 16 2.10 6.36 -13.96
C ILE A 16 2.09 6.70 -12.47
N ALA A 17 2.16 5.69 -11.58
CA ALA A 17 2.18 5.94 -10.13
C ALA A 17 3.38 6.78 -9.69
N TYR A 18 4.58 6.54 -10.22
CA TYR A 18 5.77 7.33 -9.92
C TYR A 18 5.70 8.75 -10.51
N LEU A 19 5.15 8.91 -11.71
CA LEU A 19 4.88 10.23 -12.28
C LEU A 19 3.91 11.02 -11.39
N CYS A 20 2.81 10.39 -10.96
CA CYS A 20 1.85 10.98 -10.02
C CYS A 20 2.48 11.30 -8.65
N ASN A 21 3.35 10.43 -8.14
CA ASN A 21 4.07 10.66 -6.87
C ASN A 21 4.96 11.90 -6.97
N THR A 22 5.70 12.03 -8.07
CA THR A 22 6.54 13.19 -8.37
C THR A 22 5.71 14.47 -8.55
N PHE A 23 4.57 14.37 -9.24
CA PHE A 23 3.62 15.47 -9.38
C PHE A 23 3.05 15.90 -8.02
N ALA A 24 2.68 14.95 -7.17
CA ALA A 24 2.20 15.21 -5.83
C ALA A 24 3.26 15.94 -4.98
N LEU A 25 4.54 15.59 -5.11
CA LEU A 25 5.63 16.32 -4.44
C LEU A 25 5.85 17.74 -4.99
N LYS A 26 5.46 18.01 -6.24
CA LYS A 26 5.49 19.36 -6.82
C LYS A 26 4.32 20.24 -6.37
N THR A 27 3.17 19.65 -6.05
CA THR A 27 1.93 20.39 -5.71
C THR A 27 1.59 20.35 -4.22
N LEU A 28 2.08 19.35 -3.47
CA LEU A 28 1.85 19.13 -2.05
C LEU A 28 3.18 19.06 -1.29
N ASN A 29 3.15 19.45 -0.03
CA ASN A 29 4.32 19.34 0.85
C ASN A 29 4.69 17.87 1.07
N ALA A 30 6.00 17.57 1.15
CA ALA A 30 6.53 16.22 1.30
C ALA A 30 5.95 15.42 2.49
N SER A 31 5.55 16.11 3.56
CA SER A 31 4.88 15.48 4.71
C SER A 31 3.52 14.87 4.35
N VAL A 32 2.72 15.57 3.53
CA VAL A 32 1.39 15.12 3.09
C VAL A 32 1.52 13.91 2.17
N VAL A 33 2.47 13.96 1.23
CA VAL A 33 2.75 12.85 0.31
C VAL A 33 3.23 11.61 1.08
N SER A 34 4.15 11.79 2.04
CA SER A 34 4.64 10.68 2.87
C SER A 34 3.53 10.07 3.71
N THR A 35 2.64 10.90 4.29
CA THR A 35 1.47 10.42 5.06
C THR A 35 0.56 9.55 4.21
N TYR A 36 0.33 9.91 2.95
CA TYR A 36 -0.44 9.09 2.00
C TYR A 36 0.24 7.75 1.70
N ILE A 37 1.54 7.74 1.43
CA ILE A 37 2.31 6.51 1.14
C ILE A 37 2.26 5.55 2.33
N TYR A 38 2.41 6.03 3.56
CA TYR A 38 2.33 5.19 4.77
C TYR A 38 0.92 4.74 5.14
N SER A 39 -0.11 5.40 4.60
CA SER A 39 -1.51 5.00 4.76
C SER A 39 -1.94 3.94 3.75
N GLN A 40 -1.26 3.85 2.59
CA GLN A 40 -1.58 2.88 1.55
C GLN A 40 -1.53 1.40 2.04
N PRO A 41 -0.54 0.97 2.85
CA PRO A 41 -0.53 -0.36 3.46
C PRO A 41 -1.76 -0.64 4.34
N LEU A 42 -2.26 0.36 5.06
CA LEU A 42 -3.45 0.24 5.90
C LEU A 42 -4.69 -0.06 5.07
N PHE A 43 -4.93 0.73 4.02
CA PHE A 43 -6.05 0.50 3.12
C PHE A 43 -5.93 -0.82 2.35
N ALA A 44 -4.72 -1.19 1.92
CA ALA A 44 -4.47 -2.47 1.25
C ALA A 44 -4.84 -3.65 2.16
N GLY A 45 -4.44 -3.62 3.44
CA GLY A 45 -4.81 -4.65 4.42
C GLY A 45 -6.32 -4.75 4.66
N ILE A 46 -7.00 -3.61 4.81
CA ILE A 46 -8.46 -3.55 5.02
C ILE A 46 -9.22 -4.10 3.81
N ILE A 47 -8.82 -3.69 2.59
CA ILE A 47 -9.44 -4.17 1.35
C ILE A 47 -9.17 -5.66 1.14
N ALA A 48 -7.93 -6.13 1.39
CA ALA A 48 -7.58 -7.55 1.28
C ALA A 48 -8.40 -8.44 2.22
N LEU A 49 -8.65 -7.99 3.46
CA LEU A 49 -9.56 -8.67 4.38
C LEU A 49 -11.01 -8.68 3.89
N SER A 50 -11.48 -7.54 3.40
CA SER A 50 -12.87 -7.37 2.96
C SER A 50 -13.19 -8.19 1.71
N PHE A 51 -12.20 -8.42 0.84
CA PHE A 51 -12.32 -9.21 -0.39
C PHE A 51 -11.99 -10.69 -0.22
N ALA A 52 -11.65 -11.17 0.98
CA ALA A 52 -11.35 -12.58 1.24
C ALA A 52 -12.60 -13.45 0.99
N LYS A 53 -12.75 -13.90 -0.25
CA LYS A 53 -13.93 -14.61 -0.81
C LYS A 53 -13.86 -16.14 -0.71
N ASP A 54 -12.89 -16.70 0.01
CA ASP A 54 -12.75 -18.16 0.17
C ASP A 54 -12.65 -18.52 1.64
N GLU A 55 -13.14 -19.72 1.99
CA GLU A 55 -13.25 -20.26 3.34
C GLU A 55 -12.12 -19.78 4.26
N LEU A 56 -12.51 -19.17 5.38
CA LEU A 56 -11.62 -18.63 6.40
C LEU A 56 -10.87 -19.77 7.09
N THR A 57 -9.81 -20.23 6.44
CA THR A 57 -8.86 -21.17 7.04
C THR A 57 -8.04 -20.42 8.09
N LEU A 58 -7.65 -21.13 9.16
CA LEU A 58 -6.86 -20.59 10.27
C LEU A 58 -5.57 -19.88 9.80
N ILE A 59 -4.96 -20.37 8.71
CA ILE A 59 -3.77 -19.78 8.06
C ILE A 59 -4.04 -18.38 7.51
N LYS A 60 -5.21 -18.11 6.93
CA LYS A 60 -5.57 -16.79 6.38
C LYS A 60 -5.78 -15.78 7.51
N VAL A 61 -6.35 -16.23 8.62
CA VAL A 61 -6.53 -15.39 9.81
C VAL A 61 -5.18 -14.99 10.40
N VAL A 62 -4.26 -15.93 10.59
CA VAL A 62 -2.91 -15.63 11.07
C VAL A 62 -2.15 -14.72 10.10
N SER A 63 -2.24 -14.99 8.79
CA SER A 63 -1.61 -14.16 7.75
C SER A 63 -2.18 -12.74 7.74
N ALA A 64 -3.49 -12.58 7.88
CA ALA A 64 -4.12 -11.28 7.97
C ALA A 64 -3.64 -10.52 9.21
N VAL A 65 -3.64 -11.14 10.38
CA VAL A 65 -3.10 -10.52 11.62
C VAL A 65 -1.65 -10.08 11.41
N LEU A 66 -0.82 -10.91 10.78
CA LEU A 66 0.58 -10.58 10.50
C LEU A 66 0.72 -9.39 9.53
N ILE A 67 -0.13 -9.30 8.50
CA ILE A 67 -0.21 -8.14 7.59
C ILE A 67 -0.59 -6.88 8.38
N PHE A 68 -1.64 -6.92 9.21
CA PHE A 68 -2.03 -5.76 10.02
C PHE A 68 -0.95 -5.32 10.99
N ILE A 69 -0.21 -6.26 11.59
CA ILE A 69 0.94 -5.94 12.44
C ILE A 69 2.04 -5.25 11.63
N GLY A 70 2.41 -5.80 10.46
CA GLY A 70 3.42 -5.20 9.58
C GLY A 70 3.02 -3.80 9.11
N VAL A 71 1.77 -3.63 8.70
CA VAL A 71 1.17 -2.33 8.36
C VAL A 71 1.27 -1.37 9.54
N TYR A 72 0.82 -1.77 10.74
CA TYR A 72 0.86 -0.93 11.92
C TYR A 72 2.30 -0.48 12.26
N LEU A 73 3.27 -1.39 12.14
CA LEU A 73 4.69 -1.09 12.36
C LEU A 73 5.24 -0.08 11.36
N VAL A 74 4.87 -0.19 10.08
CA VAL A 74 5.30 0.72 9.00
C VAL A 74 4.57 2.06 9.05
N SER A 75 3.30 2.07 9.46
CA SER A 75 2.48 3.27 9.57
C SER A 75 2.81 4.12 10.80
N LYS A 76 3.64 3.66 11.74
CA LYS A 76 4.13 4.51 12.82
C LYS A 76 5.00 5.63 12.24
N PRO A 77 4.60 6.90 12.38
CA PRO A 77 5.47 8.00 11.99
C PRO A 77 6.74 7.92 12.83
N LYS A 78 7.90 7.99 12.18
CA LYS A 78 9.15 8.28 12.89
C LYS A 78 9.00 9.71 13.40
N THR A 79 8.65 9.87 14.68
CA THR A 79 8.73 11.15 15.37
C THR A 79 10.15 11.67 15.15
N LYS A 80 10.29 12.72 14.34
CA LYS A 80 11.53 13.48 14.28
C LYS A 80 11.67 14.17 15.62
N THR A 81 12.43 13.56 16.53
CA THR A 81 13.08 14.30 17.59
C THR A 81 14.05 15.26 16.90
N THR A 82 13.64 16.53 16.91
CA THR A 82 14.38 17.79 16.78
C THR A 82 15.70 17.74 16.01
#